data_AF-A0A523TYU2-F1
#
_entry.id   AF-A0A523TYU2-F1
#
_cell.length_a   1.000
_cell.length_b   1.000
_cell.length_c   1.000
_cell.angle_alpha   90.00
_cell.angle_beta   90.00
_cell.angle_gamma   90.00
#
_symmetry.space_group_name_H-M   'P 1'
#
loop_
_entity.id
_entity.type
_entity.pdbx_description
1 polymer ?
#
loop_
_entity_poly.entity_id
_entity_poly.type
_entity_poly.pdbx_seq_one_letter_code
_entity_poly.pdbx_strand_id
1 'polypeptide(L)'
;MKRWLLILAVLGLFMLPTACHKSPRSSSSKDAVVPAVTGEWGGYQPTDEDEFFAMESSGTPYDGDEEGEEESNEDVEDDPDYQNVNNDPNRVIYLLRIDWGQLAYNPAFKGELDWSGTISTTRGAILVCRTYRFEPILNGDHIVRPRTSAKEVSWVSKTYVHHDGVLFAIVTLPDDENASTEVTFTSQHYTRTFTLGDLEKLNLTEPVDESGNRIAFHGAKTKLGDVIDGVLAGRWANGKYLGRWIALDGAPMGRLAGHYGHNAAGKRVFFGKYVSMDGKFKGLLKGGWCPAPFTMGFTGWFLGIYTDENVQPAGVLGGHYVKSLFLKGGWFRGVWHNGIPEGWNPSEPPDPEEENGTTPNP
;
A
#
# COMPACT_ATOMS: atom_id res chain seq x y z
N MET A 1 33.69 -34.45 2.12
CA MET A 1 32.74 -33.79 1.19
C MET A 1 31.40 -34.52 1.00
N LYS A 2 31.30 -35.87 1.07
CA LYS A 2 30.02 -36.58 0.85
C LYS A 2 28.94 -36.47 1.96
N ARG A 3 29.24 -35.91 3.13
CA ARG A 3 28.25 -35.75 4.24
C ARG A 3 27.46 -34.44 4.23
N TRP A 4 27.91 -33.41 3.51
CA TRP A 4 27.22 -32.12 3.44
C TRP A 4 26.11 -32.08 2.37
N LEU A 5 26.25 -32.87 1.30
CA LEU A 5 25.23 -33.00 0.24
C LEU A 5 23.94 -33.67 0.72
N LEU A 6 23.99 -34.52 1.75
CA LEU A 6 22.81 -35.18 2.29
C LEU A 6 21.99 -34.26 3.21
N ILE A 7 22.62 -33.28 3.86
CA ILE A 7 21.92 -32.29 4.70
C ILE A 7 21.20 -31.26 3.83
N LEU A 8 21.79 -30.85 2.70
CA LEU A 8 21.14 -29.97 1.73
C LEU A 8 19.99 -30.65 0.97
N ALA A 9 20.09 -31.95 0.69
CA ALA A 9 18.99 -32.71 0.07
C ALA A 9 17.81 -32.94 1.02
N VAL A 10 18.04 -33.05 2.34
CA VAL A 10 16.96 -33.18 3.33
C VAL A 10 16.30 -31.81 3.62
N LEU A 11 17.02 -30.69 3.55
CA LEU A 11 16.41 -29.36 3.66
C LEU A 11 15.66 -28.92 2.40
N GLY A 12 16.09 -29.35 1.21
CA GLY A 12 15.39 -29.05 -0.05
C GLY A 12 14.05 -29.77 -0.21
N LEU A 13 13.82 -30.89 0.50
CA LEU A 13 12.58 -31.67 0.41
C LEU A 13 11.45 -31.15 1.33
N PHE A 14 11.72 -30.17 2.21
CA PHE A 14 10.72 -29.56 3.09
C PHE A 14 10.20 -28.20 2.61
N MET A 15 10.62 -27.74 1.42
CA MET A 15 10.09 -26.55 0.74
C MET A 15 9.02 -26.94 -0.30
N LEU A 16 8.15 -27.89 0.04
CA LEU A 16 6.88 -28.03 -0.70
C LEU A 16 5.97 -26.88 -0.25
N PRO A 17 5.21 -26.24 -1.15
CA PRO A 17 4.19 -25.27 -0.77
C PRO A 17 3.12 -26.01 0.05
N THR A 18 3.29 -26.06 1.36
CA THR A 18 2.25 -26.51 2.26
C THR A 18 1.22 -25.40 2.32
N ALA A 19 0.17 -25.54 1.51
CA ALA A 19 -1.09 -24.85 1.73
C ALA A 19 -1.50 -24.98 3.20
N CYS A 20 -2.23 -24.00 3.72
CA CYS A 20 -2.68 -23.90 5.11
C CYS A 20 -3.38 -25.19 5.58
N HIS A 21 -2.60 -26.18 6.02
CA HIS A 21 -3.13 -27.48 6.37
C HIS A 21 -3.96 -27.33 7.64
N LYS A 22 -5.26 -27.68 7.56
CA LYS A 22 -6.19 -27.78 8.69
C LYS A 22 -5.70 -28.82 9.69
N SER A 23 -4.70 -28.47 10.49
CA SER A 23 -4.44 -29.16 11.74
C SER A 23 -5.54 -28.72 12.71
N PRO A 24 -6.36 -29.62 13.26
CA PRO A 24 -7.32 -29.27 14.30
C PRO A 24 -6.53 -28.85 15.54
N ARG A 25 -6.20 -27.56 15.64
CA ARG A 25 -5.61 -26.98 16.83
C ARG A 25 -6.74 -26.75 17.82
N SER A 26 -6.69 -27.45 18.95
CA SER A 26 -7.47 -27.09 20.13
C SER A 26 -6.98 -25.72 20.64
N SER A 27 -7.59 -24.64 20.17
CA SER A 27 -7.25 -23.28 20.57
C SER A 27 -7.80 -23.01 21.97
N SER A 28 -6.97 -23.20 23.00
CA SER A 28 -7.23 -22.70 24.36
C SER A 28 -6.69 -21.29 24.57
N SER A 29 -6.46 -20.50 23.50
CA SER A 29 -6.08 -19.11 23.66
C SER A 29 -7.28 -18.33 24.19
N LYS A 30 -7.10 -17.64 25.32
CA LYS A 30 -8.03 -16.66 25.88
C LYS A 30 -8.04 -15.39 25.01
N ASP A 31 -8.17 -15.54 23.69
CA ASP A 31 -8.45 -14.40 22.84
C ASP A 31 -9.84 -13.90 23.22
N ALA A 32 -9.96 -12.58 23.40
CA ALA A 32 -11.25 -11.97 23.69
C ALA A 32 -12.25 -12.50 22.67
N VAL A 33 -13.38 -13.03 23.16
CA VAL A 33 -14.44 -13.56 22.30
C VAL A 33 -14.90 -12.41 21.41
N VAL A 34 -14.37 -12.36 20.19
CA VAL A 34 -14.86 -11.45 19.16
C VAL A 34 -16.29 -11.91 18.89
N PRO A 35 -17.31 -11.04 19.07
CA PRO A 35 -18.69 -11.41 18.81
C PRO A 35 -18.80 -12.08 17.45
N ALA A 36 -19.57 -13.16 17.36
CA ALA A 36 -19.82 -13.81 16.08
C ALA A 36 -20.40 -12.77 15.12
N VAL A 37 -19.73 -12.59 13.99
CA VAL A 37 -20.18 -11.65 12.97
C VAL A 37 -21.38 -12.25 12.26
N THR A 38 -22.51 -11.53 12.25
CA THR A 38 -23.77 -11.99 11.67
C THR A 38 -24.31 -10.99 10.65
N GLY A 39 -25.13 -11.48 9.71
CA GLY A 39 -25.70 -10.68 8.62
C GLY A 39 -24.84 -10.71 7.35
N GLU A 40 -25.47 -10.35 6.22
CA GLU A 40 -24.82 -10.38 4.90
C GLU A 40 -23.62 -9.42 4.80
N TRP A 41 -23.70 -8.29 5.52
CA TRP A 41 -22.69 -7.23 5.55
C TRP A 41 -22.21 -6.94 6.98
N GLY A 42 -22.21 -7.95 7.86
CA GLY A 42 -21.77 -7.78 9.26
C GLY A 42 -22.60 -6.79 10.08
N GLY A 43 -23.81 -6.46 9.63
CA GLY A 43 -24.70 -5.49 10.29
C GLY A 43 -24.54 -4.04 9.81
N TYR A 44 -23.60 -3.73 8.90
CA TYR A 44 -23.50 -2.41 8.28
C TYR A 44 -24.71 -2.14 7.36
N GLN A 45 -25.16 -0.89 7.33
CA GLN A 45 -26.27 -0.41 6.50
C GLN A 45 -25.78 0.60 5.45
N PRO A 46 -26.41 0.71 4.28
CA PRO A 46 -26.06 1.69 3.25
C PRO A 46 -26.57 3.09 3.59
N THR A 47 -26.06 3.64 4.69
CA THR A 47 -26.42 4.96 5.21
C THR A 47 -25.16 5.79 5.40
N ASP A 48 -25.32 7.10 5.21
CA ASP A 48 -24.29 8.09 5.53
C ASP A 48 -23.87 7.98 7.00
N GLU A 49 -22.65 8.44 7.27
CA GLU A 49 -22.03 8.50 8.59
C GLU A 49 -21.60 9.94 8.88
N ASP A 50 -21.18 10.20 10.12
CA ASP A 50 -20.60 11.51 10.46
C ASP A 50 -19.23 11.73 9.79
N GLU A 51 -18.81 13.00 9.68
CA GLU A 51 -17.53 13.40 9.11
C GLU A 51 -16.31 12.92 9.90
N PHE A 52 -16.50 12.30 11.07
CA PHE A 52 -15.48 11.67 11.92
C PHE A 52 -15.56 10.15 11.87
N PHE A 53 -16.36 9.58 10.97
CA PHE A 53 -16.41 8.14 10.75
C PHE A 53 -15.00 7.60 10.51
N ALA A 54 -14.71 6.47 11.14
CA ALA A 54 -13.40 5.82 11.16
C ALA A 54 -12.24 6.65 11.72
N MET A 55 -12.49 7.80 12.36
CA MET A 55 -11.52 8.48 13.20
C MET A 55 -11.60 7.90 14.60
N GLU A 56 -10.47 7.45 15.14
CA GLU A 56 -10.46 7.07 16.55
C GLU A 56 -10.50 8.35 17.38
N SER A 57 -11.53 8.49 18.22
CA SER A 57 -11.57 9.54 19.20
C SER A 57 -10.48 9.25 20.24
N SER A 58 -9.41 10.05 20.20
CA SER A 58 -8.42 10.20 21.26
C SER A 58 -7.45 9.04 21.54
N GLY A 59 -6.19 9.22 21.13
CA GLY A 59 -5.09 9.11 22.09
C GLY A 59 -3.97 8.12 21.81
N THR A 60 -3.95 7.44 20.65
CA THR A 60 -2.70 6.78 20.23
C THR A 60 -1.88 7.73 19.37
N PRO A 61 -0.64 8.14 19.76
CA PRO A 61 0.23 9.03 18.98
C PRO A 61 0.68 8.47 17.62
N TYR A 62 0.12 7.33 17.21
CA TYR A 62 0.44 6.56 16.02
C TYR A 62 -0.81 6.44 15.12
N ASP A 63 -1.69 7.44 15.21
CA ASP A 63 -2.86 7.57 14.36
C ASP A 63 -2.40 8.03 12.99
N GLY A 64 -2.29 7.10 12.01
CA GLY A 64 -2.60 7.33 10.59
C GLY A 64 -1.93 8.47 9.80
N ASP A 65 -1.09 9.29 10.39
CA ASP A 65 -0.46 10.47 9.80
C ASP A 65 0.85 10.11 9.08
N GLU A 66 1.09 8.80 8.86
CA GLU A 66 2.21 8.35 8.03
C GLU A 66 2.09 8.80 6.57
N GLU A 67 0.88 9.16 6.15
CA GLU A 67 0.57 9.60 4.79
C GLU A 67 0.18 11.08 4.81
N GLY A 68 1.02 11.91 4.18
CA GLY A 68 0.72 13.32 3.92
C GLY A 68 -0.37 13.48 2.87
N GLU A 69 -0.98 14.65 2.85
CA GLU A 69 -1.95 15.01 1.83
C GLU A 69 -1.29 15.09 0.43
N GLU A 70 -2.14 14.97 -0.59
CA GLU A 70 -1.72 15.11 -1.98
C GLU A 70 -1.09 16.48 -2.21
N GLU A 71 0.06 16.47 -2.86
CA GLU A 71 0.76 17.65 -3.31
C GLU A 71 0.29 17.94 -4.73
N SER A 72 -0.56 18.96 -4.91
CA SER A 72 -1.16 19.26 -6.22
C SER A 72 -0.10 19.50 -7.31
N ASN A 73 -0.30 18.99 -8.52
CA ASN A 73 0.66 19.18 -9.64
C ASN A 73 0.26 20.35 -10.56
N GLU A 74 -0.55 21.29 -10.06
CA GLU A 74 -1.09 22.43 -10.81
C GLU A 74 0.01 23.30 -11.45
N ASP A 75 1.19 23.34 -10.84
CA ASP A 75 2.34 24.11 -11.31
C ASP A 75 3.01 23.55 -12.58
N VAL A 76 2.70 22.31 -12.98
CA VAL A 76 3.20 21.69 -14.22
C VAL A 76 2.10 21.29 -15.20
N GLU A 77 0.83 21.61 -14.91
CA GLU A 77 -0.28 21.27 -15.80
C GLU A 77 -0.14 21.95 -17.16
N ASP A 78 0.32 23.20 -17.21
CA ASP A 78 0.53 23.93 -18.47
C ASP A 78 1.90 23.64 -19.13
N ASP A 79 2.73 22.76 -18.55
CA ASP A 79 4.03 22.42 -19.12
C ASP A 79 3.85 21.64 -20.44
N PRO A 80 4.48 22.07 -21.55
CA PRO A 80 4.38 21.39 -22.83
C PRO A 80 4.80 19.91 -22.78
N ASP A 81 5.81 19.54 -21.98
CA ASP A 81 6.25 18.15 -21.85
C ASP A 81 5.17 17.29 -21.20
N TYR A 82 4.48 17.81 -20.16
CA TYR A 82 3.36 17.12 -19.53
C TYR A 82 2.16 17.01 -20.48
N GLN A 83 1.77 18.11 -21.14
CA GLN A 83 0.66 18.10 -22.09
C GLN A 83 0.89 17.15 -23.26
N ASN A 84 2.12 17.08 -23.77
CA ASN A 84 2.47 16.15 -24.86
C ASN A 84 2.26 14.69 -24.45
N VAL A 85 2.76 14.27 -23.28
CA VAL A 85 2.61 12.87 -22.85
C VAL A 85 1.21 12.55 -22.33
N ASN A 86 0.55 13.48 -21.65
CA ASN A 86 -0.78 13.25 -21.10
C ASN A 86 -1.85 13.03 -22.18
N ASN A 87 -1.72 13.76 -23.30
CA ASN A 87 -2.62 13.63 -24.45
C ASN A 87 -2.28 12.45 -25.38
N ASP A 88 -1.14 11.78 -25.19
CA ASP A 88 -0.77 10.63 -26.02
C ASP A 88 -1.52 9.35 -25.56
N PRO A 89 -2.25 8.66 -26.46
CA PRO A 89 -2.95 7.43 -26.14
C PRO A 89 -2.01 6.23 -25.89
N ASN A 90 -0.75 6.31 -26.32
CA ASN A 90 0.26 5.26 -26.12
C ASN A 90 1.14 5.50 -24.90
N ARG A 91 0.85 6.54 -24.11
CA ARG A 91 1.63 6.82 -22.89
C ARG A 91 1.62 5.61 -21.96
N VAL A 92 2.73 5.44 -21.25
CA VAL A 92 2.92 4.45 -20.20
C VAL A 92 3.18 5.17 -18.88
N ILE A 93 2.75 4.55 -17.79
CA ILE A 93 2.88 5.11 -16.45
C ILE A 93 3.70 4.14 -15.60
N TYR A 94 4.72 4.68 -14.93
CA TYR A 94 5.47 3.96 -13.91
C TYR A 94 5.24 4.62 -12.57
N LEU A 95 4.83 3.82 -11.59
CA LEU A 95 4.79 4.26 -10.20
C LEU A 95 6.15 3.97 -9.58
N LEU A 96 6.74 4.98 -8.96
CA LEU A 96 8.01 4.86 -8.25
C LEU A 96 7.84 5.42 -6.84
N ARG A 97 7.80 4.53 -5.85
CA ARG A 97 7.90 4.90 -4.44
C ARG A 97 9.35 4.89 -4.00
N ILE A 98 9.76 5.96 -3.32
CA ILE A 98 11.07 6.09 -2.72
C ILE A 98 10.87 6.43 -1.25
N ASP A 99 11.42 5.61 -0.35
CA ASP A 99 11.41 5.86 1.09
C ASP A 99 12.87 5.99 1.59
N TRP A 100 13.14 6.90 2.52
CA TRP A 100 14.49 7.16 3.02
C TRP A 100 14.52 7.48 4.51
N GLY A 101 15.62 7.13 5.18
CA GLY A 101 15.80 7.31 6.63
C GLY A 101 15.82 5.97 7.39
N GLN A 102 15.29 5.97 8.62
CA GLN A 102 15.11 4.76 9.43
C GLN A 102 13.82 4.05 9.02
N LEU A 103 13.93 3.14 8.04
CA LEU A 103 12.76 2.43 7.48
C LEU A 103 11.95 1.64 8.53
N ALA A 104 12.61 1.24 9.63
CA ALA A 104 11.95 0.78 10.84
C ALA A 104 12.15 1.81 11.96
N TYR A 105 11.13 2.03 12.79
CA TYR A 105 11.24 2.93 13.95
C TYR A 105 12.45 2.55 14.81
N ASN A 106 13.37 3.51 14.96
CA ASN A 106 14.59 3.33 15.72
C ASN A 106 14.71 4.42 16.79
N PRO A 107 14.17 4.20 18.00
CA PRO A 107 14.23 5.20 19.06
C PRO A 107 15.65 5.48 19.57
N ALA A 108 16.62 4.61 19.25
CA ALA A 108 18.01 4.79 19.62
C ALA A 108 18.76 5.75 18.71
N PHE A 109 18.27 6.01 17.49
CA PHE A 109 18.84 7.02 16.61
C PHE A 109 18.57 8.42 17.18
N LYS A 110 19.61 9.22 17.36
CA LYS A 110 19.53 10.59 17.92
C LYS A 110 20.02 11.66 16.94
N GLY A 111 20.42 11.26 15.75
CA GLY A 111 20.89 12.16 14.70
C GLY A 111 19.74 12.77 13.91
N GLU A 112 20.12 13.69 13.04
CA GLU A 112 19.33 14.21 11.92
C GLU A 112 20.09 13.86 10.65
N LEU A 113 19.36 13.44 9.61
CA LEU A 113 19.95 13.24 8.29
C LEU A 113 19.15 14.02 7.25
N ASP A 114 19.86 14.83 6.45
CA ASP A 114 19.27 15.63 5.37
C ASP A 114 19.16 14.79 4.10
N TRP A 115 17.95 14.70 3.58
CA TRP A 115 17.61 13.95 2.37
C TRP A 115 17.11 14.84 1.25
N SER A 116 17.29 16.15 1.38
CA SER A 116 16.96 17.11 0.32
C SER A 116 17.61 16.68 -0.99
N GLY A 117 16.83 16.74 -2.06
CA GLY A 117 17.18 16.06 -3.29
C GLY A 117 16.26 16.39 -4.45
N THR A 118 16.55 15.73 -5.57
CA THR A 118 15.82 15.87 -6.81
C THR A 118 15.57 14.51 -7.47
N ILE A 119 14.49 14.42 -8.24
CA ILE A 119 14.25 13.35 -9.19
C ILE A 119 13.96 13.98 -10.54
N SER A 120 14.60 13.49 -11.60
CA SER A 120 14.43 13.99 -12.95
C SER A 120 14.29 12.88 -13.98
N THR A 121 13.66 13.20 -15.11
CA THR A 121 13.52 12.28 -16.26
C THR A 121 14.03 12.93 -17.54
N THR A 122 14.66 12.15 -18.42
CA THR A 122 15.09 12.65 -19.74
C THR A 122 13.91 12.86 -20.70
N ARG A 123 12.81 12.12 -20.51
CA ARG A 123 11.59 12.16 -21.33
C ARG A 123 10.33 12.08 -20.48
N GLY A 124 9.26 12.70 -20.96
CA GLY A 124 7.96 12.71 -20.30
C GLY A 124 7.88 13.67 -19.12
N ALA A 125 7.13 13.28 -18.10
CA ALA A 125 6.83 14.08 -16.92
C ALA A 125 6.88 13.25 -15.64
N ILE A 126 7.21 13.90 -14.53
CA ILE A 126 7.16 13.34 -13.18
C ILE A 126 6.08 14.10 -12.42
N LEU A 127 5.14 13.36 -11.83
CA LEU A 127 4.09 13.88 -10.96
C LEU A 127 4.36 13.42 -9.54
N VAL A 128 4.15 14.30 -8.58
CA VAL A 128 4.13 13.93 -7.16
C VAL A 128 2.74 13.40 -6.86
N CYS A 129 2.62 12.12 -6.54
CA CYS A 129 1.35 11.53 -6.14
C CYS A 129 1.13 11.71 -4.64
N ARG A 130 2.20 11.55 -3.85
CA ARG A 130 2.07 11.51 -2.38
C ARG A 130 3.39 11.72 -1.67
N THR A 131 3.35 12.39 -0.53
CA THR A 131 4.44 12.42 0.46
C THR A 131 4.12 11.49 1.63
N TYR A 132 5.14 10.86 2.20
CA TYR A 132 5.04 9.99 3.37
C TYR A 132 5.83 10.62 4.50
N ARG A 133 5.16 10.86 5.64
CA ARG A 133 5.75 11.46 6.85
C ARG A 133 6.48 12.79 6.67
N PHE A 134 6.17 13.57 5.63
CA PHE A 134 6.68 14.94 5.58
C PHE A 134 6.09 15.74 6.75
N GLU A 135 6.95 16.35 7.57
CA GLU A 135 6.57 17.14 8.73
C GLU A 135 6.86 18.64 8.47
N PRO A 136 6.06 19.35 7.65
CA PRO A 136 6.35 20.72 7.24
C PRO A 136 6.48 21.70 8.42
N ILE A 137 5.75 21.45 9.50
CA ILE A 137 5.77 22.30 10.71
C ILE A 137 6.98 21.99 11.60
N LEU A 138 7.39 20.73 11.70
CA LEU A 138 8.44 20.31 12.64
C LEU A 138 9.83 20.38 12.02
N ASN A 139 9.95 19.91 10.77
CA ASN A 139 11.24 19.71 10.09
C ASN A 139 11.39 20.62 8.87
N GLY A 140 10.30 21.23 8.41
CA GLY A 140 10.29 22.03 7.19
C GLY A 140 10.29 21.17 5.93
N ASP A 141 9.83 19.93 6.00
CA ASP A 141 9.78 19.03 4.84
C ASP A 141 8.71 19.51 3.85
N HIS A 142 9.08 19.62 2.57
CA HIS A 142 8.17 20.05 1.51
C HIS A 142 8.69 19.71 0.12
N ILE A 143 7.77 19.61 -0.84
CA ILE A 143 8.12 19.69 -2.26
C ILE A 143 8.48 21.13 -2.60
N VAL A 144 9.62 21.37 -3.25
CA VAL A 144 10.06 22.71 -3.63
C VAL A 144 9.17 23.23 -4.76
N ARG A 145 8.52 24.36 -4.51
CA ARG A 145 7.56 25.00 -5.42
C ARG A 145 7.85 26.49 -5.63
N PRO A 146 7.41 27.09 -6.75
CA PRO A 146 6.79 26.43 -7.90
C PRO A 146 7.80 25.58 -8.66
N ARG A 147 7.33 24.47 -9.25
CA ARG A 147 8.16 23.69 -10.17
C ARG A 147 8.41 24.48 -11.45
N THR A 148 9.61 24.35 -12.00
CA THR A 148 10.04 25.03 -13.24
C THR A 148 9.98 24.11 -14.46
N SER A 149 9.75 22.81 -14.26
CA SER A 149 9.64 21.82 -15.32
C SER A 149 8.84 20.59 -14.86
N ALA A 150 8.03 20.03 -15.75
CA ALA A 150 7.39 18.73 -15.56
C ALA A 150 8.40 17.57 -15.45
N LYS A 151 9.63 17.75 -15.94
CA LYS A 151 10.68 16.71 -15.94
C LYS A 151 11.44 16.57 -14.63
N GLU A 152 11.26 17.49 -13.69
CA GLU A 152 12.01 17.49 -12.43
C GLU A 152 11.07 17.77 -11.23
N VAL A 153 11.34 17.10 -10.12
CA VAL A 153 10.80 17.40 -8.81
C VAL A 153 11.95 17.56 -7.83
N SER A 154 11.96 18.65 -7.07
CA SER A 154 12.89 18.89 -5.97
C SER A 154 12.14 18.84 -4.64
N TRP A 155 12.79 18.42 -3.55
CA TRP A 155 12.21 18.43 -2.21
C TRP A 155 13.24 18.78 -1.14
N VAL A 156 12.75 19.21 0.00
CA VAL A 156 13.47 19.33 1.28
C VAL A 156 12.90 18.29 2.21
N SER A 157 13.74 17.45 2.82
CA SER A 157 13.31 16.45 3.80
C SER A 157 14.43 16.13 4.78
N LYS A 158 14.07 15.99 6.06
CA LYS A 158 14.99 15.60 7.14
C LYS A 158 14.37 14.52 7.99
N THR A 159 15.15 13.46 8.25
CA THR A 159 14.66 12.33 9.04
C THR A 159 15.43 12.19 10.35
N TYR A 160 14.71 11.71 11.38
CA TYR A 160 15.27 11.35 12.69
C TYR A 160 15.08 9.84 12.95
N VAL A 161 14.29 9.47 13.94
CA VAL A 161 14.02 8.07 14.37
C VAL A 161 13.16 7.26 13.38
N HIS A 162 12.77 7.88 12.27
CA HIS A 162 11.80 7.42 11.28
C HIS A 162 12.30 7.62 9.85
N HIS A 163 11.41 7.39 8.89
CA HIS A 163 11.64 7.61 7.47
C HIS A 163 10.55 8.50 6.89
N ASP A 164 10.92 9.16 5.81
CA ASP A 164 10.02 9.87 4.91
C ASP A 164 10.00 9.14 3.56
N GLY A 165 9.17 9.62 2.65
CA GLY A 165 9.20 9.14 1.27
C GLY A 165 8.29 9.92 0.35
N VAL A 166 8.38 9.60 -0.94
CA VAL A 166 7.50 10.15 -1.98
C VAL A 166 7.10 9.05 -2.95
N LEU A 167 5.84 9.04 -3.35
CA LEU A 167 5.34 8.29 -4.50
C LEU A 167 5.29 9.22 -5.70
N PHE A 168 5.98 8.84 -6.76
CA PHE A 168 5.97 9.52 -8.04
C PHE A 168 5.21 8.70 -9.09
N ALA A 169 4.53 9.38 -10.00
CA ALA A 169 4.13 8.84 -11.28
C ALA A 169 5.02 9.40 -12.37
N ILE A 170 5.68 8.52 -13.12
CA ILE A 170 6.49 8.86 -14.29
C ILE A 170 5.63 8.56 -15.51
N VAL A 171 5.17 9.61 -16.17
CA VAL A 171 4.33 9.54 -17.37
C VAL A 171 5.21 9.78 -18.59
N THR A 172 5.37 8.78 -19.44
CA THR A 172 6.26 8.86 -20.61
C THR A 172 5.70 8.08 -21.80
N LEU A 173 6.42 8.10 -22.91
CA LEU A 173 6.19 7.22 -24.06
C LEU A 173 7.06 5.97 -23.93
N PRO A 174 6.66 4.82 -24.53
CA PRO A 174 7.52 3.66 -24.63
C PRO A 174 8.89 4.01 -25.24
N ASP A 175 9.94 3.34 -24.76
CA ASP A 175 11.25 3.43 -25.37
C ASP A 175 11.27 2.75 -26.75
N ASP A 176 12.08 3.28 -27.66
CA ASP A 176 12.28 2.74 -29.01
C ASP A 176 13.77 2.72 -29.38
N GLU A 177 14.09 2.33 -30.63
CA GLU A 177 15.48 2.23 -31.10
C GLU A 177 16.23 3.57 -31.07
N ASN A 178 15.53 4.70 -31.06
CA ASN A 178 16.10 6.04 -31.16
C ASN A 178 16.03 6.82 -29.84
N ALA A 179 15.20 6.41 -28.88
CA ALA A 179 14.97 7.13 -27.65
C ALA A 179 14.80 6.20 -26.44
N SER A 180 15.61 6.43 -25.41
CA SER A 180 15.49 5.81 -24.09
C SER A 180 15.11 6.84 -23.03
N THR A 181 14.33 6.41 -22.05
CA THR A 181 13.93 7.22 -20.92
C THR A 181 14.74 6.80 -19.70
N GLU A 182 15.44 7.76 -19.12
CA GLU A 182 16.20 7.58 -17.89
C GLU A 182 15.59 8.44 -16.79
N VAL A 183 15.46 7.86 -15.60
CA VAL A 183 14.99 8.53 -14.39
C VAL A 183 16.13 8.57 -13.39
N THR A 184 16.54 9.77 -12.98
CA THR A 184 17.66 9.97 -12.07
C THR A 184 17.17 10.51 -10.74
N PHE A 185 17.45 9.77 -9.67
CA PHE A 185 17.29 10.21 -8.29
C PHE A 185 18.62 10.72 -7.75
N THR A 186 18.60 11.87 -7.08
CA THR A 186 19.76 12.47 -6.42
C THR A 186 19.37 12.99 -5.04
N SER A 187 20.12 12.61 -4.02
CA SER A 187 20.15 13.27 -2.71
C SER A 187 21.60 13.53 -2.31
N GLN A 188 21.80 14.17 -1.16
CA GLN A 188 23.15 14.37 -0.60
C GLN A 188 23.92 13.05 -0.39
N HIS A 189 23.22 11.94 -0.16
CA HIS A 189 23.80 10.68 0.27
C HIS A 189 23.74 9.56 -0.78
N TYR A 190 22.93 9.73 -1.83
CA TYR A 190 22.68 8.68 -2.79
C TYR A 190 22.30 9.25 -4.16
N THR A 191 22.88 8.70 -5.22
CA THR A 191 22.53 9.03 -6.60
C THR A 191 22.38 7.75 -7.41
N ARG A 192 21.29 7.66 -8.18
CA ARG A 192 21.08 6.53 -9.09
C ARG A 192 20.22 6.91 -10.27
N THR A 193 20.58 6.36 -11.42
CA THR A 193 19.80 6.44 -12.66
C THR A 193 19.19 5.07 -12.96
N PHE A 194 17.93 5.08 -13.39
CA PHE A 194 17.14 3.92 -13.74
C PHE A 194 16.65 4.05 -15.19
N THR A 195 16.67 2.95 -15.94
CA THR A 195 15.92 2.83 -17.19
C THR A 195 14.47 2.45 -16.91
N LEU A 196 13.56 2.58 -17.88
CA LEU A 196 12.18 2.08 -17.71
C LEU A 196 12.13 0.59 -17.38
N GLY A 197 12.99 -0.21 -18.01
CA GLY A 197 13.09 -1.65 -17.73
C GLY A 197 13.57 -1.98 -16.32
N ASP A 198 14.36 -1.09 -15.70
CA ASP A 198 14.73 -1.22 -14.28
C ASP A 198 13.52 -0.95 -13.39
N LEU A 199 12.75 0.11 -13.68
CA LEU A 199 11.57 0.50 -12.90
C LEU A 199 10.52 -0.61 -12.85
N GLU A 200 10.31 -1.38 -13.92
CA GLU A 200 9.35 -2.50 -13.96
C GLU A 200 9.62 -3.58 -12.90
N LYS A 201 10.88 -3.71 -12.46
CA LYS A 201 11.35 -4.79 -11.59
C LYS A 201 11.95 -4.26 -10.29
N LEU A 202 11.82 -2.95 -10.05
CA LEU A 202 12.54 -2.28 -8.99
C LEU A 202 11.94 -2.63 -7.64
N ASN A 203 12.67 -3.41 -6.86
CA ASN A 203 12.39 -3.65 -5.45
C ASN A 203 13.74 -3.75 -4.72
N LEU A 204 14.23 -2.61 -4.25
CA LEU A 204 15.59 -2.44 -3.79
C LEU A 204 15.63 -1.70 -2.46
N THR A 205 16.55 -2.08 -1.58
CA THR A 205 16.87 -1.32 -0.37
C THR A 205 18.38 -1.25 -0.18
N GLU A 206 18.93 -0.03 -0.17
CA GLU A 206 20.37 0.21 -0.02
C GLU A 206 20.67 0.81 1.36
N PRO A 207 21.71 0.34 2.07
CA PRO A 207 22.20 1.01 3.27
C PRO A 207 22.90 2.32 2.89
N VAL A 208 22.67 3.36 3.69
CA VAL A 208 23.31 4.68 3.50
C VAL A 208 24.43 4.90 4.52
N ASP A 209 24.25 4.46 5.76
CA ASP A 209 25.26 4.59 6.81
C ASP A 209 25.26 3.42 7.82
N GLU A 210 26.22 3.47 8.75
CA GLU A 210 26.33 2.50 9.86
C GLU A 210 25.26 2.69 10.94
N SER A 211 24.57 3.84 10.95
CA SER A 211 23.49 4.15 11.91
C SER A 211 22.16 3.50 11.53
N GLY A 212 22.12 2.76 10.42
CA GLY A 212 20.96 2.03 9.96
C GLY A 212 20.06 2.81 9.01
N ASN A 213 20.46 4.00 8.57
CA ASN A 213 19.73 4.74 7.55
C ASN A 213 19.80 4.00 6.22
N ARG A 214 18.68 3.99 5.50
CA ARG A 214 18.50 3.26 4.25
C ARG A 214 17.71 4.11 3.27
N ILE A 215 17.81 3.73 2.00
CA ILE A 215 16.91 4.19 0.95
C ILE A 215 16.29 2.97 0.27
N ALA A 216 14.97 2.97 0.12
CA ALA A 216 14.22 1.91 -0.54
C ALA A 216 13.53 2.45 -1.79
N PHE A 217 13.55 1.65 -2.85
CA PHE A 217 12.91 1.94 -4.12
C PHE A 217 11.95 0.81 -4.47
N HIS A 218 10.71 1.18 -4.82
CA HIS A 218 9.70 0.27 -5.32
C HIS A 218 9.11 0.84 -6.61
N GLY A 219 9.37 0.18 -7.72
CA GLY A 219 8.87 0.54 -9.04
C GLY A 219 7.85 -0.47 -9.54
N ALA A 220 6.85 0.02 -10.26
CA ALA A 220 5.89 -0.80 -10.98
C ALA A 220 5.43 -0.10 -12.25
N LYS A 221 5.30 -0.85 -13.34
CA LYS A 221 4.59 -0.37 -14.53
C LYS A 221 3.11 -0.60 -14.36
N THR A 222 2.33 0.41 -14.67
CA THR A 222 0.88 0.32 -14.75
C THR A 222 0.43 0.79 -16.13
N LYS A 223 -0.69 0.25 -16.62
CA LYS A 223 -1.41 0.91 -17.71
C LYS A 223 -2.62 1.62 -17.12
N LEU A 224 -3.01 2.69 -17.78
CA LEU A 224 -4.25 3.38 -17.43
C LEU A 224 -5.41 2.39 -17.52
N GLY A 225 -6.03 2.09 -16.37
CA GLY A 225 -7.16 1.17 -16.25
C GLY A 225 -6.84 -0.32 -16.15
N ASP A 226 -5.57 -0.74 -16.07
CA ASP A 226 -5.25 -2.16 -16.24
C ASP A 226 -5.44 -3.05 -15.01
N VAL A 227 -5.30 -2.58 -13.75
CA VAL A 227 -5.51 -3.51 -12.60
C VAL A 227 -5.83 -2.83 -11.25
N ILE A 228 -5.37 -1.60 -10.99
CA ILE A 228 -5.52 -0.97 -9.66
C ILE A 228 -6.13 0.41 -9.83
N ASP A 229 -7.29 0.63 -9.24
CA ASP A 229 -7.95 1.94 -9.20
C ASP A 229 -7.55 2.75 -7.97
N GLY A 230 -7.02 2.08 -6.95
CA GLY A 230 -6.36 2.73 -5.83
C GLY A 230 -5.88 1.80 -4.74
N VAL A 231 -5.50 2.40 -3.62
CA VAL A 231 -4.99 1.68 -2.44
C VAL A 231 -5.92 1.83 -1.26
N LEU A 232 -5.78 0.93 -0.30
CA LEU A 232 -6.40 1.06 1.01
C LEU A 232 -5.37 0.72 2.07
N ALA A 233 -5.36 1.49 3.14
CA ALA A 233 -4.39 1.33 4.22
C ALA A 233 -5.04 1.68 5.56
N GLY A 234 -4.57 1.05 6.63
CA GLY A 234 -5.08 1.33 7.94
C GLY A 234 -4.53 0.41 9.02
N ARG A 235 -5.28 0.30 10.11
CA ARG A 235 -4.93 -0.49 11.28
C ARG A 235 -6.06 -1.39 11.72
N TRP A 236 -5.70 -2.44 12.43
CA TRP A 236 -6.65 -3.37 13.01
C TRP A 236 -6.28 -3.64 14.46
N ALA A 237 -7.28 -3.74 15.33
CA ALA A 237 -7.11 -4.03 16.75
C ALA A 237 -8.43 -4.55 17.33
N ASN A 238 -8.38 -5.52 18.25
CA ASN A 238 -9.54 -6.00 19.01
C ASN A 238 -10.78 -6.35 18.14
N GLY A 239 -10.57 -7.04 17.01
CA GLY A 239 -11.65 -7.42 16.10
C GLY A 239 -12.22 -6.28 15.25
N LYS A 240 -11.63 -5.08 15.28
CA LYS A 240 -12.02 -3.90 14.48
C LYS A 240 -10.89 -3.46 13.58
N TYR A 241 -11.23 -2.83 12.46
CA TYR A 241 -10.26 -2.17 11.60
C TYR A 241 -10.77 -0.80 11.15
N LEU A 242 -9.83 0.13 10.95
CA LEU A 242 -10.05 1.50 10.52
C LEU A 242 -9.01 1.82 9.45
N GLY A 243 -9.35 2.62 8.45
CA GLY A 243 -8.42 2.99 7.39
C GLY A 243 -8.94 4.04 6.42
N ARG A 244 -8.17 4.25 5.36
CA ARG A 244 -8.45 5.19 4.27
C ARG A 244 -8.68 4.43 2.97
N TRP A 245 -9.58 4.97 2.15
CA TRP A 245 -9.80 4.59 0.76
C TRP A 245 -9.15 5.64 -0.11
N ILE A 246 -8.18 5.23 -0.93
CA ILE A 246 -7.24 6.14 -1.58
C ILE A 246 -7.23 5.84 -3.08
N ALA A 247 -7.31 6.85 -3.93
CA ALA A 247 -7.20 6.72 -5.39
C ALA A 247 -5.79 6.33 -5.84
N LEU A 248 -5.64 5.91 -7.10
CA LEU A 248 -4.34 5.53 -7.67
C LEU A 248 -3.30 6.65 -7.62
N ASP A 249 -3.76 7.89 -7.78
CA ASP A 249 -2.96 9.11 -7.67
C ASP A 249 -2.59 9.48 -6.22
N GLY A 250 -3.12 8.77 -5.23
CA GLY A 250 -2.90 9.05 -3.81
C GLY A 250 -3.96 9.95 -3.19
N ALA A 251 -4.95 10.44 -3.94
CA ALA A 251 -5.99 11.30 -3.38
C ALA A 251 -6.84 10.54 -2.34
N PRO A 252 -7.10 11.11 -1.16
CA PRO A 252 -7.99 10.50 -0.17
C PRO A 252 -9.44 10.56 -0.68
N MET A 253 -9.97 9.44 -1.15
CA MET A 253 -11.36 9.33 -1.63
C MET A 253 -12.35 9.14 -0.48
N GLY A 254 -11.90 8.54 0.62
CA GLY A 254 -12.78 8.19 1.72
C GLY A 254 -12.11 7.50 2.87
N ARG A 255 -12.95 7.03 3.79
CA ARG A 255 -12.56 6.34 5.01
C ARG A 255 -13.31 5.04 5.12
N LEU A 256 -12.68 4.04 5.72
CA LEU A 256 -13.28 2.74 5.93
C LEU A 256 -13.19 2.34 7.40
N ALA A 257 -14.24 1.72 7.90
CA ALA A 257 -14.25 1.05 9.20
C ALA A 257 -14.97 -0.28 9.10
N GLY A 258 -14.56 -1.21 9.94
CA GLY A 258 -15.07 -2.56 9.88
C GLY A 258 -14.74 -3.39 11.10
N HIS A 259 -15.10 -4.66 11.00
CA HIS A 259 -14.74 -5.69 11.95
C HIS A 259 -14.26 -6.95 11.24
N TYR A 260 -13.38 -7.68 11.90
CA TYR A 260 -12.82 -8.94 11.43
C TYR A 260 -12.88 -9.98 12.55
N GLY A 261 -13.01 -11.25 12.18
CA GLY A 261 -13.13 -12.32 13.15
C GLY A 261 -13.43 -13.66 12.50
N HIS A 262 -14.18 -14.50 13.19
CA HIS A 262 -14.66 -15.78 12.69
C HIS A 262 -16.20 -15.75 12.60
N ASN A 263 -16.76 -16.30 11.53
CA ASN A 263 -18.21 -16.49 11.40
C ASN A 263 -18.69 -17.75 12.14
N ALA A 264 -20.00 -18.03 12.11
CA ALA A 264 -20.60 -19.21 12.76
C ALA A 264 -20.05 -20.56 12.25
N ALA A 265 -19.49 -20.60 11.04
CA ALA A 265 -18.83 -21.77 10.46
C ALA A 265 -17.33 -21.87 10.81
N GLY A 266 -16.81 -20.94 11.62
CA GLY A 266 -15.40 -20.87 11.98
C GLY A 266 -14.49 -20.33 10.87
N LYS A 267 -15.04 -19.80 9.78
CA LYS A 267 -14.25 -19.18 8.71
C LYS A 267 -13.81 -17.78 9.11
N ARG A 268 -12.59 -17.40 8.72
CA ARG A 268 -12.04 -16.06 8.91
C ARG A 268 -12.70 -15.09 7.94
N VAL A 269 -13.32 -14.05 8.46
CA VAL A 269 -14.08 -13.07 7.67
C VAL A 269 -13.80 -11.66 8.14
N PHE A 270 -14.01 -10.70 7.25
CA PHE A 270 -14.09 -9.27 7.57
C PHE A 270 -15.30 -8.64 6.87
N PHE A 271 -15.83 -7.59 7.49
CA PHE A 271 -16.90 -6.76 6.96
C PHE A 271 -16.64 -5.31 7.31
N GLY A 272 -17.08 -4.41 6.46
CA GLY A 272 -16.94 -2.98 6.71
C GLY A 272 -17.85 -2.12 5.85
N LYS A 273 -17.67 -0.83 6.04
CA LYS A 273 -18.28 0.24 5.27
C LYS A 273 -17.17 1.19 4.86
N TYR A 274 -17.25 1.75 3.66
CA TYR A 274 -16.48 2.93 3.29
C TYR A 274 -17.40 4.10 2.91
N VAL A 275 -16.97 5.28 3.31
CA VAL A 275 -17.68 6.56 3.13
C VAL A 275 -16.71 7.57 2.54
N SER A 276 -17.21 8.58 1.83
CA SER A 276 -16.36 9.69 1.38
C SER A 276 -15.87 10.52 2.57
N MET A 277 -14.96 11.45 2.30
CA MET A 277 -14.37 12.33 3.33
C MET A 277 -15.41 13.19 4.07
N ASP A 278 -16.55 13.47 3.45
CA ASP A 278 -17.71 14.19 4.02
C ASP A 278 -18.76 13.26 4.67
N GLY A 279 -18.46 11.97 4.82
CA GLY A 279 -19.32 10.99 5.51
C GLY A 279 -20.40 10.34 4.63
N LYS A 280 -20.53 10.71 3.34
CA LYS A 280 -21.53 10.06 2.48
C LYS A 280 -21.21 8.59 2.24
N PHE A 281 -22.23 7.75 2.28
CA PHE A 281 -22.10 6.33 1.98
C PHE A 281 -21.56 6.12 0.56
N LYS A 282 -20.53 5.28 0.44
CA LYS A 282 -19.94 4.91 -0.85
C LYS A 282 -20.00 3.42 -1.14
N GLY A 283 -19.94 2.57 -0.11
CA GLY A 283 -20.13 1.14 -0.30
C GLY A 283 -19.90 0.29 0.95
N LEU A 284 -20.25 -0.98 0.84
CA LEU A 284 -20.02 -2.01 1.84
C LEU A 284 -18.88 -2.92 1.41
N LEU A 285 -18.18 -3.49 2.39
CA LEU A 285 -16.99 -4.32 2.21
C LEU A 285 -17.26 -5.70 2.82
N LYS A 286 -16.88 -6.78 2.15
CA LYS A 286 -16.83 -8.12 2.78
C LYS A 286 -15.77 -9.01 2.15
N GLY A 287 -15.20 -9.90 2.94
CA GLY A 287 -14.20 -10.85 2.45
C GLY A 287 -13.64 -11.78 3.52
N GLY A 288 -12.54 -12.44 3.17
CA GLY A 288 -11.79 -13.35 4.04
C GLY A 288 -10.38 -12.82 4.34
N TRP A 289 -9.76 -13.37 5.37
CA TRP A 289 -8.36 -13.11 5.69
C TRP A 289 -7.68 -14.39 6.18
N CYS A 290 -6.39 -14.54 5.90
CA CYS A 290 -5.64 -15.71 6.33
C CYS A 290 -4.22 -15.34 6.78
N PRO A 291 -3.71 -15.94 7.87
CA PRO A 291 -2.29 -15.84 8.23
C PRO A 291 -1.41 -16.42 7.14
N ALA A 292 -0.30 -15.75 6.86
CA ALA A 292 0.71 -16.31 5.97
C ALA A 292 1.38 -17.53 6.61
N PRO A 293 1.66 -18.60 5.85
CA PRO A 293 2.40 -19.76 6.33
C PRO A 293 3.74 -19.35 6.94
N PHE A 294 4.15 -20.03 8.02
CA PHE A 294 5.44 -19.84 8.69
C PHE A 294 5.67 -18.48 9.38
N THR A 295 4.70 -17.56 9.37
CA THR A 295 4.87 -16.24 9.99
C THR A 295 4.35 -16.18 11.43
N MET A 296 3.93 -17.31 11.99
CA MET A 296 3.26 -17.39 13.30
C MET A 296 2.04 -16.44 13.43
N GLY A 297 1.45 -16.02 12.30
CA GLY A 297 0.37 -15.03 12.27
C GLY A 297 0.81 -13.58 12.48
N PHE A 298 2.12 -13.29 12.40
CA PHE A 298 2.61 -11.91 12.36
C PHE A 298 2.28 -11.22 11.05
N THR A 299 2.10 -11.97 9.96
CA THR A 299 1.66 -11.41 8.69
C THR A 299 0.59 -12.31 8.08
N GLY A 300 -0.17 -11.77 7.14
CA GLY A 300 -1.14 -12.52 6.37
C GLY A 300 -1.74 -11.70 5.25
N TRP A 301 -2.75 -12.26 4.61
CA TRP A 301 -3.43 -11.67 3.45
C TRP A 301 -4.91 -11.48 3.74
N PHE A 302 -5.52 -10.57 2.99
CA PHE A 302 -6.97 -10.42 2.94
C PHE A 302 -7.41 -10.25 1.49
N LEU A 303 -8.62 -10.71 1.19
CA LEU A 303 -9.22 -10.63 -0.13
C LEU A 303 -10.73 -10.51 0.04
N GLY A 304 -11.36 -9.68 -0.78
CA GLY A 304 -12.79 -9.44 -0.69
C GLY A 304 -13.33 -8.64 -1.87
N ILE A 305 -14.57 -8.22 -1.71
CA ILE A 305 -15.28 -7.37 -2.65
C ILE A 305 -15.79 -6.11 -1.95
N TYR A 306 -16.16 -5.12 -2.75
CA TYR A 306 -16.91 -3.97 -2.29
C TYR A 306 -18.11 -3.67 -3.18
N THR A 307 -19.09 -2.97 -2.64
CA THR A 307 -20.26 -2.48 -3.37
C THR A 307 -20.15 -1.01 -3.72
N ASP A 308 -21.01 -0.53 -4.61
CA ASP A 308 -21.28 0.89 -4.82
C ASP A 308 -22.32 1.43 -3.82
N GLU A 309 -22.74 2.68 -4.07
CA GLU A 309 -23.78 3.42 -3.33
C GLU A 309 -25.16 2.74 -3.39
N ASN A 310 -25.41 1.89 -4.39
CA ASN A 310 -26.65 1.14 -4.59
C ASN A 310 -26.56 -0.31 -4.07
N VAL A 311 -25.48 -0.63 -3.32
CA VAL A 311 -25.20 -1.96 -2.79
C VAL A 311 -25.06 -3.01 -3.91
N GLN A 312 -24.68 -2.59 -5.11
CA GLN A 312 -24.32 -3.49 -6.20
C GLN A 312 -22.82 -3.80 -6.14
N PRO A 313 -22.39 -5.05 -6.39
CA PRO A 313 -20.98 -5.39 -6.47
C PRO A 313 -20.26 -4.47 -7.47
N ALA A 314 -19.28 -3.72 -6.97
CA ALA A 314 -18.57 -2.70 -7.74
C ALA A 314 -17.15 -3.12 -8.07
N GLY A 315 -16.52 -3.92 -7.20
CA GLY A 315 -15.13 -4.28 -7.41
C GLY A 315 -14.56 -5.25 -6.39
N VAL A 316 -13.26 -5.49 -6.50
CA VAL A 316 -12.48 -6.36 -5.63
C VAL A 316 -11.45 -5.56 -4.84
N LEU A 317 -11.05 -6.12 -3.71
CA LEU A 317 -9.99 -5.55 -2.88
C LEU A 317 -9.15 -6.67 -2.27
N GLY A 318 -7.87 -6.41 -2.05
CA GLY A 318 -6.99 -7.39 -1.43
C GLY A 318 -5.65 -6.80 -1.03
N GLY A 319 -4.94 -7.50 -0.17
CA GLY A 319 -3.67 -7.01 0.36
C GLY A 319 -3.10 -7.87 1.46
N HIS A 320 -2.26 -7.25 2.29
CA HIS A 320 -1.59 -7.88 3.40
C HIS A 320 -1.82 -7.13 4.70
N TYR A 321 -1.72 -7.86 5.81
CA TYR A 321 -1.68 -7.29 7.14
C TYR A 321 -0.40 -7.71 7.87
N VAL A 322 0.04 -6.86 8.79
CA VAL A 322 1.19 -7.09 9.67
C VAL A 322 0.78 -6.78 11.09
N LYS A 323 0.99 -7.73 12.00
CA LYS A 323 0.76 -7.57 13.44
C LYS A 323 1.90 -6.78 14.06
N SER A 324 1.57 -5.81 14.89
CA SER A 324 2.53 -5.09 15.71
C SER A 324 3.13 -6.00 16.79
N LEU A 325 4.43 -5.89 17.01
CA LEU A 325 5.11 -6.58 18.12
C LEU A 325 4.79 -5.95 19.47
N PHE A 326 4.39 -4.67 19.48
CA PHE A 326 4.26 -3.86 20.70
C PHE A 326 2.82 -3.45 21.00
N LEU A 327 1.91 -3.56 20.02
CA LEU A 327 0.52 -3.13 20.14
C LEU A 327 -0.44 -4.32 20.03
N LYS A 328 -1.62 -4.17 20.63
CA LYS A 328 -2.73 -5.13 20.49
C LYS A 328 -3.43 -4.92 19.15
N GLY A 329 -2.75 -5.26 18.07
CA GLY A 329 -3.23 -5.00 16.72
C GLY A 329 -2.12 -5.04 15.69
N GLY A 330 -2.35 -4.35 14.58
CA GLY A 330 -1.40 -4.25 13.49
C GLY A 330 -1.87 -3.27 12.43
N TRP A 331 -1.19 -3.30 11.30
CA TRP A 331 -1.49 -2.52 10.12
C TRP A 331 -1.97 -3.43 8.99
N PHE A 332 -2.72 -2.87 8.07
CA PHE A 332 -3.03 -3.52 6.80
C PHE A 332 -2.81 -2.54 5.66
N ARG A 333 -2.45 -3.09 4.50
CA ARG A 333 -2.35 -2.35 3.24
C ARG A 333 -2.80 -3.26 2.11
N GLY A 334 -3.55 -2.68 1.19
CA GLY A 334 -4.03 -3.37 0.01
C GLY A 334 -4.30 -2.43 -1.15
N VAL A 335 -4.85 -3.02 -2.19
CA VAL A 335 -5.31 -2.36 -3.40
C VAL A 335 -6.80 -2.65 -3.58
N TRP A 336 -7.47 -1.78 -4.32
CA TRP A 336 -8.83 -2.00 -4.77
C TRP A 336 -8.91 -1.74 -6.27
N HIS A 337 -9.84 -2.45 -6.91
CA HIS A 337 -10.08 -2.40 -8.34
C HIS A 337 -11.58 -2.37 -8.63
N ASN A 338 -11.99 -1.48 -9.51
CA ASN A 338 -13.33 -1.42 -10.08
C ASN A 338 -13.51 -2.59 -11.06
N GLY A 339 -14.66 -3.23 -10.99
CA GLY A 339 -14.99 -4.41 -11.78
C GLY A 339 -14.73 -5.71 -11.04
N ILE A 340 -15.55 -6.70 -11.37
CA ILE A 340 -15.42 -8.05 -10.84
C ILE A 340 -14.72 -8.90 -11.92
N PRO A 341 -13.60 -9.58 -11.61
CA PRO A 341 -12.92 -10.44 -12.56
C PRO A 341 -13.86 -11.50 -13.16
N GLU A 342 -13.65 -11.87 -14.42
CA GLU A 342 -14.46 -12.90 -15.08
C GLU A 342 -14.43 -14.21 -14.27
N GLY A 343 -15.61 -14.80 -14.06
CA GLY A 343 -15.77 -16.05 -13.29
C GLY A 343 -15.85 -15.88 -11.77
N TRP A 344 -15.70 -14.67 -11.23
CA TRP A 344 -15.89 -14.42 -9.80
C TRP A 344 -17.36 -14.32 -9.42
N ASN A 345 -17.73 -14.99 -8.33
CA ASN A 345 -19.04 -14.87 -7.71
C ASN A 345 -18.99 -13.81 -6.58
N PRO A 346 -19.56 -12.60 -6.76
CA PRO A 346 -19.52 -11.57 -5.71
C PRO A 346 -20.30 -11.95 -4.44
N SER A 347 -21.23 -12.92 -4.52
CA SER A 347 -21.91 -13.42 -3.33
C SER A 347 -21.02 -14.32 -2.47
N GLU A 348 -19.97 -14.88 -3.05
CA GLU A 348 -19.04 -15.83 -2.43
C GLU A 348 -17.60 -15.38 -2.72
N PRO A 349 -17.13 -14.28 -2.10
CA PRO A 349 -15.77 -13.81 -2.32
C PRO A 349 -14.79 -14.94 -1.99
N PRO A 350 -13.77 -15.16 -2.83
CA PRO A 350 -12.86 -16.29 -2.65
C PRO A 350 -12.17 -16.23 -1.30
N ASP A 351 -12.11 -17.39 -0.67
CA ASP A 351 -11.41 -17.56 0.59
C ASP A 351 -9.90 -17.48 0.30
N PRO A 352 -9.13 -16.56 0.91
CA PRO A 352 -7.70 -16.51 0.70
C PRO A 352 -6.98 -17.77 1.21
N GLU A 353 -7.69 -18.71 1.87
CA GLU A 353 -7.19 -20.04 2.23
C GLU A 353 -7.33 -21.12 1.15
N GLU A 354 -8.04 -20.89 0.04
CA GLU A 354 -8.29 -21.97 -0.93
C GLU A 354 -6.98 -22.54 -1.53
N GLU A 355 -6.80 -23.86 -1.37
CA GLU A 355 -5.59 -24.63 -1.69
C GLU A 355 -5.20 -24.62 -3.17
N ASN A 356 -5.99 -23.99 -4.04
CA ASN A 356 -5.81 -24.03 -5.48
C ASN A 356 -4.64 -23.16 -5.98
N GLY A 357 -3.96 -22.44 -5.09
CA GLY A 357 -2.86 -21.54 -5.47
C GLY A 357 -3.32 -20.33 -6.28
N THR A 358 -4.62 -20.06 -6.28
CA THR A 358 -5.27 -18.99 -7.05
C THR A 358 -5.57 -17.78 -6.19
N THR A 359 -4.82 -17.51 -5.12
CA THR A 359 -4.88 -16.18 -4.51
C THR A 359 -4.45 -15.23 -5.62
N PRO A 360 -5.40 -14.53 -6.27
CA PRO A 360 -5.00 -13.64 -7.34
C PRO A 360 -4.18 -12.56 -6.67
N ASN A 361 -3.07 -12.19 -7.30
CA ASN A 361 -2.44 -10.94 -6.96
C ASN A 361 -3.41 -9.89 -7.53
N PRO A 362 -4.19 -9.17 -6.68
CA PRO A 362 -5.02 -8.08 -7.18
C PRO A 362 -4.15 -6.97 -7.76
#